data_AF-A0A973A1N6-F1
#
_entry.id   AF-A0A973A1N6-F1
#
_cell.length_a   1.000
_cell.length_b   1.000
_cell.length_c   1.000
_cell.angle_alpha   90.00
_cell.angle_beta   90.00
_cell.angle_gamma   90.00
#
_symmetry.space_group_name_H-M   'P 1'
#
loop_
_entity.id
_entity.type
_entity.pdbx_description
1 polymer ?
#
loop_
_entity_poly.entity_id
_entity_poly.type
_entity_poly.pdbx_seq_one_letter_code
_entity_poly.pdbx_strand_id
1 'polypeptide(L)'
;AGRAVQDAFEYWALAQMAEEMGRNADAKAFQPVINGWKKFFDPKKNLLSGKWVEANDWQGTFGVSHDITGLATLMGGGGELADMLNSAFEEEAGSDFVYTYGAGKISYANQPGCSNAHVFNHAGHPWLSQKWVRRVSRQAYGGTNPNIGYGGHDEDQGQMGGVSALMKLGLFSVRGTCAKEPIYEITTPEFDEVTIQLDPRYYSGKTFKIKTHDNEPENMYIQKARLNGKALDNCWIYHKDFAKGGLLELWLGPNPNKAWGKGPQS
;
A
#
# COMPACT_ATOMS: atom_id res chain seq x y z
N ALA A 1 -10.33 0.96 19.37
CA ALA A 1 -10.07 1.30 17.97
C ALA A 1 -9.43 0.12 17.26
N GLY A 2 -8.27 -0.38 17.72
CA GLY A 2 -7.52 -1.47 17.07
C GLY A 2 -8.37 -2.69 16.66
N ARG A 3 -9.09 -3.30 17.61
CA ARG A 3 -9.99 -4.44 17.32
C ARG A 3 -11.04 -4.11 16.25
N ALA A 4 -11.64 -2.93 16.29
CA ALA A 4 -12.67 -2.56 15.31
C ALA A 4 -12.08 -2.36 13.89
N VAL A 5 -10.83 -1.89 13.79
CA VAL A 5 -10.13 -1.76 12.51
C VAL A 5 -9.82 -3.15 11.94
N GLN A 6 -9.31 -4.05 12.78
CA GLN A 6 -9.03 -5.44 12.40
C GLN A 6 -10.31 -6.18 12.00
N ASP A 7 -11.32 -6.20 12.87
CA ASP A 7 -12.60 -6.86 12.61
C ASP A 7 -13.25 -6.31 11.32
N ALA A 8 -13.17 -5.01 11.06
CA ALA A 8 -13.72 -4.42 9.85
C ALA A 8 -13.08 -4.97 8.58
N PHE A 9 -11.74 -5.12 8.56
CA PHE A 9 -11.04 -5.68 7.41
C PHE A 9 -11.31 -7.18 7.25
N GLU A 10 -11.28 -7.95 8.33
CA GLU A 10 -11.55 -9.39 8.30
C GLU A 10 -12.97 -9.69 7.79
N TYR A 11 -13.97 -8.97 8.31
CA TYR A 11 -15.35 -9.11 7.86
C TYR A 11 -15.57 -8.59 6.44
N TRP A 12 -14.81 -7.58 6.01
CA TRP A 12 -14.82 -7.15 4.62
C TRP A 12 -14.31 -8.26 3.70
N ALA A 13 -13.19 -8.89 4.03
CA ALA A 13 -12.65 -10.03 3.27
C ALA A 13 -13.65 -11.22 3.24
N LEU A 14 -14.30 -11.52 4.38
CA LEU A 14 -15.38 -12.52 4.42
C LEU A 14 -16.57 -12.14 3.54
N ALA A 15 -16.95 -10.86 3.47
CA ALA A 15 -18.01 -10.39 2.60
C ALA A 15 -17.65 -10.58 1.12
N GLN A 16 -16.40 -10.28 0.72
CA GLN A 16 -15.92 -10.50 -0.66
C GLN A 16 -16.06 -11.97 -1.07
N MET A 17 -15.65 -12.90 -0.18
CA MET A 17 -15.80 -14.34 -0.41
C MET A 17 -17.28 -14.77 -0.43
N ALA A 18 -18.11 -14.26 0.49
CA ALA A 18 -19.53 -14.59 0.54
C ALA A 18 -20.26 -14.16 -0.75
N GLU A 19 -19.95 -12.98 -1.29
CA GLU A 19 -20.49 -12.52 -2.57
C GLU A 19 -20.08 -13.43 -3.74
N GLU A 20 -18.82 -13.86 -3.81
CA GLU A 20 -18.34 -14.80 -4.84
C GLU A 20 -19.05 -16.16 -4.75
N MET A 21 -19.40 -16.61 -3.54
CA MET A 21 -20.15 -17.83 -3.29
C MET A 21 -21.67 -17.68 -3.46
N GLY A 22 -22.17 -16.50 -3.85
CA GLY A 22 -23.61 -16.22 -3.96
C GLY A 22 -24.34 -16.08 -2.61
N ARG A 23 -23.62 -16.00 -1.49
CA ARG A 23 -24.14 -15.81 -0.12
C ARG A 23 -24.33 -14.33 0.22
N ASN A 24 -25.10 -13.63 -0.61
CA ASN A 24 -25.31 -12.18 -0.50
C ASN A 24 -25.96 -11.74 0.83
N ALA A 25 -26.76 -12.61 1.47
CA ALA A 25 -27.35 -12.33 2.77
C ALA A 25 -26.28 -12.23 3.88
N ASP A 26 -25.27 -13.10 3.85
CA ASP A 26 -24.16 -13.10 4.81
C ASP A 26 -23.29 -11.86 4.60
N ALA A 27 -22.92 -11.56 3.34
CA ALA A 27 -22.17 -10.36 2.99
C ALA A 27 -22.87 -9.07 3.49
N LYS A 28 -24.20 -9.01 3.35
CA LYS A 28 -25.00 -7.91 3.89
C LYS A 28 -25.00 -7.87 5.42
N ALA A 29 -25.07 -9.03 6.07
CA ALA A 29 -25.05 -9.12 7.53
C ALA A 29 -23.70 -8.68 8.15
N PHE A 30 -22.60 -8.73 7.39
CA PHE A 30 -21.29 -8.25 7.84
C PHE A 30 -21.12 -6.73 7.81
N GLN A 31 -21.95 -6.00 7.04
CA GLN A 31 -21.83 -4.55 6.85
C GLN A 31 -21.78 -3.71 8.13
N PRO A 32 -22.53 -4.01 9.21
CA PRO A 32 -22.41 -3.26 10.46
C PRO A 32 -21.04 -3.40 11.14
N VAL A 33 -20.36 -4.54 11.00
CA VAL A 33 -19.00 -4.77 11.52
C VAL A 33 -17.98 -4.05 10.64
N ILE A 34 -18.10 -4.21 9.31
CA ILE A 34 -17.25 -3.52 8.32
C ILE A 34 -17.26 -2.01 8.54
N ASN A 35 -18.44 -1.41 8.74
CA ASN A 35 -18.56 0.03 8.97
C ASN A 35 -18.29 0.45 10.44
N GLY A 36 -17.99 -0.50 11.33
CA GLY A 36 -17.83 -0.26 12.76
C GLY A 36 -16.67 0.68 13.10
N TRP A 37 -15.62 0.71 12.27
CA TRP A 37 -14.45 1.56 12.45
C TRP A 37 -14.80 3.06 12.44
N LYS A 38 -15.84 3.47 11.71
CA LYS A 38 -16.25 4.89 11.54
C LYS A 38 -16.61 5.55 12.88
N LYS A 39 -17.04 4.77 13.87
CA LYS A 39 -17.36 5.25 15.23
C LYS A 39 -16.13 5.75 16.01
N PHE A 40 -14.93 5.39 15.56
CA PHE A 40 -13.67 5.77 16.20
C PHE A 40 -13.01 6.98 15.53
N PHE A 41 -13.59 7.54 14.48
CA PHE A 41 -13.06 8.76 13.87
C PHE A 41 -13.25 9.96 14.81
N ASP A 42 -12.14 10.61 15.16
CA ASP A 42 -12.12 11.83 15.96
C ASP A 42 -11.90 13.04 15.03
N PRO A 43 -12.95 13.85 14.76
CA PRO A 43 -12.85 14.97 13.83
C PRO A 43 -11.92 16.08 14.31
N LYS A 44 -11.57 16.15 15.61
CA LYS A 44 -10.61 17.15 16.11
C LYS A 44 -9.17 16.76 15.79
N LYS A 45 -8.89 15.46 15.75
CA LYS A 45 -7.57 14.91 15.42
C LYS A 45 -7.41 14.61 13.94
N ASN A 46 -8.52 14.50 13.22
CA ASN A 46 -8.57 13.97 11.86
C ASN A 46 -8.00 12.55 11.74
N LEU A 47 -8.13 11.74 12.80
CA LEU A 47 -7.58 10.39 12.91
C LEU A 47 -8.60 9.45 13.56
N LEU A 48 -8.39 8.14 13.43
CA LEU A 48 -9.06 7.19 14.32
C LEU A 48 -8.43 7.29 15.71
N SER A 49 -9.27 7.28 16.75
CA SER A 49 -8.81 7.40 18.12
C SER A 49 -9.43 6.35 19.05
N GLY A 50 -8.62 5.83 19.96
CA GLY A 50 -9.05 4.92 21.00
C GLY A 50 -7.93 4.02 21.51
N LYS A 51 -8.31 2.86 22.06
CA LYS A 51 -7.32 1.85 22.48
C LYS A 51 -6.74 1.10 21.28
N TRP A 52 -5.42 0.99 21.27
CA TRP A 52 -4.59 0.30 20.29
C TRP A 52 -3.72 -0.76 20.98
N VAL A 53 -3.32 -1.78 20.23
CA VAL A 53 -2.31 -2.76 20.63
C VAL A 53 -1.08 -2.45 19.77
N GLU A 54 0.07 -2.22 20.41
CA GLU A 54 1.37 -1.95 19.77
C GLU A 54 1.42 -0.74 18.81
N ALA A 55 0.33 0.02 18.69
CA ALA A 55 0.19 1.18 17.82
C ALA A 55 -0.35 2.40 18.57
N ASN A 56 -0.44 3.52 17.86
CA ASN A 56 -1.11 4.75 18.30
C ASN A 56 -2.12 5.23 17.23
N ASP A 57 -2.78 6.36 17.47
CA ASP A 57 -3.78 6.92 16.55
C ASP A 57 -3.20 7.10 15.12
N TRP A 58 -1.95 7.53 14.98
CA TRP A 58 -1.31 7.71 13.66
C TRP A 58 -1.04 6.39 12.96
N GLN A 59 -0.40 5.43 13.65
CA GLN A 59 -0.06 4.13 13.06
C GLN A 59 -1.31 3.29 12.76
N GLY A 60 -2.37 3.43 13.56
CA GLY A 60 -3.58 2.62 13.43
C GLY A 60 -4.64 3.17 12.47
N THR A 61 -4.62 4.48 12.18
CA THR A 61 -5.67 5.14 11.37
C THR A 61 -5.81 4.54 9.97
N PHE A 62 -4.69 4.22 9.33
CA PHE A 62 -4.67 3.73 7.95
C PHE A 62 -4.91 2.22 7.82
N GLY A 63 -5.12 1.51 8.93
CA GLY A 63 -5.45 0.07 8.94
C GLY A 63 -6.84 -0.25 8.37
N VAL A 64 -7.66 0.76 8.03
CA VAL A 64 -8.93 0.59 7.31
C VAL A 64 -8.72 0.41 5.80
N SER A 65 -7.77 -0.45 5.43
CA SER A 65 -7.28 -0.68 4.07
C SER A 65 -8.37 -0.94 3.02
N HIS A 66 -9.50 -1.52 3.45
CA HIS A 66 -10.65 -1.79 2.60
C HIS A 66 -11.48 -0.54 2.26
N ASP A 67 -11.42 0.53 3.06
CA ASP A 67 -12.25 1.74 2.95
C ASP A 67 -11.42 3.03 3.16
N ILE A 68 -10.22 3.10 2.56
CA ILE A 68 -9.39 4.33 2.57
C ILE A 68 -10.14 5.51 1.94
N THR A 69 -10.97 5.28 0.92
CA THR A 69 -11.81 6.32 0.32
C THR A 69 -12.87 6.84 1.30
N GLY A 70 -13.48 5.98 2.10
CA GLY A 70 -14.37 6.38 3.18
C GLY A 70 -13.65 7.17 4.28
N LEU A 71 -12.43 6.75 4.65
CA LEU A 71 -11.57 7.49 5.57
C LEU A 71 -11.24 8.90 5.03
N ALA A 72 -10.82 8.98 3.76
CA ALA A 72 -10.56 10.24 3.09
C ALA A 72 -11.79 11.15 3.08
N THR A 73 -12.98 10.60 2.87
CA THR A 73 -14.24 11.37 2.91
C THR A 73 -14.47 11.99 4.29
N LEU A 74 -14.25 11.24 5.38
CA LEU A 74 -14.35 11.77 6.75
C LEU A 74 -13.29 12.83 7.04
N MET A 75 -12.10 12.71 6.42
CA MET A 75 -11.01 13.67 6.54
C MET A 75 -11.20 14.94 5.72
N GLY A 76 -12.22 15.05 4.86
CA GLY A 76 -12.43 16.20 3.98
C GLY A 76 -11.96 16.01 2.53
N GLY A 77 -11.51 14.81 2.17
CA GLY A 77 -11.16 14.39 0.81
C GLY A 77 -9.77 13.78 0.71
N GLY A 78 -9.46 13.22 -0.47
CA GLY A 78 -8.15 12.60 -0.74
C GLY A 78 -6.97 13.58 -0.66
N GLY A 79 -7.21 14.87 -0.96
CA GLY A 79 -6.20 15.92 -0.80
C GLY A 79 -5.82 16.15 0.66
N GLU A 80 -6.81 16.34 1.54
CA GLU A 80 -6.57 16.56 2.98
C GLU A 80 -5.88 15.36 3.63
N LEU A 81 -6.31 14.13 3.28
CA LEU A 81 -5.62 12.92 3.72
C LEU A 81 -4.16 12.93 3.25
N ALA A 82 -3.92 13.20 1.96
CA ALA A 82 -2.57 13.19 1.39
C ALA A 82 -1.67 14.27 2.02
N ASP A 83 -2.17 15.47 2.24
CA ASP A 83 -1.38 16.55 2.85
C ASP A 83 -1.00 16.19 4.30
N MET A 84 -1.98 15.76 5.10
CA MET A 84 -1.76 15.32 6.48
C MET A 84 -0.75 14.18 6.57
N LEU A 85 -0.91 13.15 5.73
CA LEU A 85 0.00 12.00 5.71
C LEU A 85 1.39 12.38 5.21
N ASN A 86 1.50 13.24 4.19
CA ASN A 86 2.79 13.71 3.68
C ASN A 86 3.54 14.50 4.76
N SER A 87 2.87 15.37 5.51
CA SER A 87 3.50 16.07 6.64
C SER A 87 4.03 15.11 7.71
N ALA A 88 3.26 14.07 8.05
CA ALA A 88 3.74 13.04 8.98
C ALA A 88 4.99 12.32 8.45
N PHE A 89 5.04 11.97 7.17
CA PHE A 89 6.26 11.41 6.57
C PHE A 89 7.44 12.40 6.56
N GLU A 90 7.20 13.69 6.34
CA GLU A 90 8.27 14.71 6.38
C GLU A 90 8.86 14.87 7.78
N GLU A 91 8.01 14.86 8.80
CA GLU A 91 8.44 14.91 10.21
C GLU A 91 9.27 13.69 10.62
N GLU A 92 8.87 12.49 10.17
CA GLU A 92 9.52 11.23 10.54
C GLU A 92 10.71 10.85 9.64
N ALA A 93 11.06 11.70 8.68
CA ALA A 93 12.10 11.38 7.71
C ALA A 93 13.52 11.33 8.31
N GLY A 94 13.71 11.96 9.47
CA GLY A 94 14.98 11.99 10.21
C GLY A 94 15.18 10.81 11.18
N SER A 95 14.15 10.02 11.44
CA SER A 95 14.20 8.81 12.27
C SER A 95 14.26 7.53 11.45
N ASP A 96 14.53 7.65 10.15
CA ASP A 96 14.51 6.55 9.18
C ASP A 96 13.19 5.76 9.16
N PHE A 97 12.10 6.36 9.67
CA PHE A 97 10.78 5.73 9.83
C PHE A 97 10.80 4.47 10.71
N VAL A 98 11.74 4.38 11.64
CA VAL A 98 11.90 3.24 12.56
C VAL A 98 11.58 3.70 13.97
N TYR A 99 10.45 3.22 14.51
CA TYR A 99 10.05 3.45 15.90
C TYR A 99 9.64 2.17 16.58
N THR A 100 9.93 2.11 17.89
CA THR A 100 9.37 1.11 18.79
C THR A 100 7.86 1.31 18.96
N TYR A 101 7.18 0.27 19.45
CA TYR A 101 5.72 0.19 19.53
C TYR A 101 5.06 1.45 20.12
N GLY A 102 4.08 1.99 19.39
CA GLY A 102 3.29 3.14 19.81
C GLY A 102 3.99 4.51 19.78
N ALA A 103 5.26 4.61 19.36
CA ALA A 103 5.99 5.87 19.19
C ALA A 103 6.03 6.36 17.73
N GLY A 104 6.17 7.66 17.53
CA GLY A 104 6.20 8.28 16.20
C GLY A 104 4.86 8.22 15.45
N LYS A 105 4.76 8.96 14.35
CA LYS A 105 3.59 8.98 13.46
C LYS A 105 3.65 7.87 12.42
N ILE A 106 4.84 7.62 11.87
CA ILE A 106 5.09 6.63 10.82
C ILE A 106 6.16 5.67 11.31
N SER A 107 5.84 4.37 11.36
CA SER A 107 6.82 3.33 11.68
C SER A 107 6.71 2.18 10.69
N TYR A 108 7.85 1.78 10.13
CA TYR A 108 8.02 0.59 9.30
C TYR A 108 8.70 -0.56 10.07
N ALA A 109 8.92 -0.37 11.36
CA ALA A 109 9.36 -1.41 12.29
C ALA A 109 8.18 -2.15 12.96
N ASN A 110 6.94 -1.84 12.57
CA ASN A 110 5.73 -2.38 13.18
C ASN A 110 4.64 -2.56 12.13
N GLN A 111 3.89 -3.66 12.18
CA GLN A 111 2.99 -4.10 11.10
C GLN A 111 1.90 -3.08 10.72
N PRO A 112 1.25 -2.35 11.66
CA PRO A 112 0.21 -1.37 11.33
C PRO A 112 0.67 -0.26 10.37
N GLY A 113 1.95 0.12 10.42
CA GLY A 113 2.49 1.21 9.59
C GLY A 113 3.05 0.77 8.23
N CYS A 114 3.26 -0.53 7.99
CA CYS A 114 3.94 -1.04 6.78
C CYS A 114 3.24 -0.74 5.45
N SER A 115 2.00 -0.26 5.46
CA SER A 115 1.25 0.12 4.26
C SER A 115 1.11 1.64 4.06
N ASN A 116 1.55 2.47 5.01
CA ASN A 116 1.21 3.90 5.04
C ASN A 116 1.63 4.65 3.77
N ALA A 117 2.79 4.35 3.18
CA ALA A 117 3.21 5.04 1.95
C ALA A 117 2.35 4.63 0.74
N HIS A 118 1.70 3.48 0.77
CA HIS A 118 0.84 3.00 -0.32
C HIS A 118 -0.57 3.62 -0.26
N VAL A 119 -0.94 4.24 0.86
CA VAL A 119 -2.23 4.93 1.03
C VAL A 119 -2.40 6.08 0.04
N PHE A 120 -1.33 6.78 -0.36
CA PHE A 120 -1.45 7.91 -1.29
C PHE A 120 -2.01 7.51 -2.67
N ASN A 121 -1.80 6.27 -3.12
CA ASN A 121 -2.43 5.75 -4.35
C ASN A 121 -3.96 5.79 -4.22
N HIS A 122 -4.50 5.32 -3.09
CA HIS A 122 -5.94 5.36 -2.78
C HIS A 122 -6.45 6.78 -2.49
N ALA A 123 -5.57 7.71 -2.11
CA ALA A 123 -5.89 9.12 -1.95
C ALA A 123 -5.81 9.93 -3.27
N GLY A 124 -5.46 9.31 -4.40
CA GLY A 124 -5.34 9.99 -5.70
C GLY A 124 -4.04 10.78 -5.90
N HIS A 125 -3.02 10.50 -5.09
CA HIS A 125 -1.72 11.19 -5.09
C HIS A 125 -0.54 10.20 -5.29
N PRO A 126 -0.53 9.39 -6.37
CA PRO A 126 0.42 8.28 -6.53
C PRO A 126 1.89 8.68 -6.56
N TRP A 127 2.22 9.91 -6.96
CA TRP A 127 3.60 10.41 -6.91
C TRP A 127 4.13 10.50 -5.46
N LEU A 128 3.26 10.68 -4.46
CA LEU A 128 3.66 10.63 -3.05
C LEU A 128 3.96 9.19 -2.61
N SER A 129 3.18 8.20 -3.06
CA SER A 129 3.53 6.79 -2.84
C SER A 129 4.90 6.47 -3.44
N GLN A 130 5.18 6.93 -4.66
CA GLN A 130 6.49 6.73 -5.29
C GLN A 130 7.64 7.37 -4.47
N LYS A 131 7.49 8.64 -4.05
CA LYS A 131 8.46 9.34 -3.20
C LYS A 131 8.75 8.58 -1.90
N TRP A 132 7.69 8.25 -1.15
CA TRP A 132 7.84 7.70 0.19
C TRP A 132 8.22 6.23 0.21
N VAL A 133 7.70 5.41 -0.70
CA VAL A 133 8.16 4.01 -0.84
C VAL A 133 9.64 3.95 -1.16
N ARG A 134 10.12 4.76 -2.12
CA ARG A 134 11.56 4.80 -2.45
C ARG A 134 12.41 5.20 -1.25
N ARG A 135 11.96 6.20 -0.52
CA ARG A 135 12.71 6.74 0.63
C ARG A 135 12.71 5.76 1.82
N VAL A 136 11.56 5.19 2.17
CA VAL A 136 11.43 4.18 3.23
C VAL A 136 12.24 2.93 2.89
N SER A 137 12.14 2.41 1.67
CA SER A 137 12.89 1.22 1.25
C SER A 137 14.40 1.39 1.45
N ARG A 138 14.94 2.59 1.17
CA ARG A 138 16.36 2.90 1.35
C ARG A 138 16.73 3.15 2.82
N GLN A 139 15.91 3.87 3.58
CA GLN A 139 16.24 4.25 4.96
C GLN A 139 15.96 3.12 5.97
N ALA A 140 14.76 2.54 5.95
CA ALA A 140 14.36 1.49 6.89
C ALA A 140 14.89 0.10 6.52
N TYR A 141 15.05 -0.18 5.21
CA TYR A 141 15.34 -1.52 4.68
C TYR A 141 16.50 -1.56 3.67
N GLY A 142 17.36 -0.54 3.65
CA GLY A 142 18.50 -0.45 2.72
C GLY A 142 19.84 -0.87 3.33
N GLY A 143 19.86 -1.17 4.63
CA GLY A 143 21.05 -1.61 5.33
C GLY A 143 21.58 -2.95 4.79
N THR A 144 22.89 -3.05 4.57
CA THR A 144 23.53 -4.26 4.03
C THR A 144 24.21 -5.12 5.10
N ASN A 145 24.15 -4.70 6.38
CA ASN A 145 24.67 -5.48 7.50
C ASN A 145 23.53 -6.04 8.37
N PRO A 146 23.78 -7.13 9.11
CA PRO A 146 22.74 -7.84 9.86
C PRO A 146 21.99 -7.02 10.91
N ASN A 147 22.56 -5.91 11.39
CA ASN A 147 21.97 -5.11 12.47
C ASN A 147 20.94 -4.07 11.97
N ILE A 148 21.02 -3.67 10.70
CA ILE A 148 20.22 -2.56 10.14
C ILE A 148 19.44 -2.94 8.88
N GLY A 149 19.59 -4.16 8.37
CA GLY A 149 18.92 -4.58 7.12
C GLY A 149 17.39 -4.61 7.18
N TYR A 150 16.82 -4.70 8.39
CA TYR A 150 15.37 -4.69 8.62
C TYR A 150 14.96 -3.67 9.69
N GLY A 151 15.67 -2.54 9.78
CA GLY A 151 15.42 -1.53 10.81
C GLY A 151 15.65 -2.02 12.24
N GLY A 152 16.28 -3.18 12.44
CA GLY A 152 16.52 -3.79 13.75
C GLY A 152 15.34 -4.56 14.35
N HIS A 153 14.23 -4.74 13.63
CA HIS A 153 12.94 -5.19 14.17
C HIS A 153 12.22 -6.29 13.35
N ASP A 154 12.92 -7.17 12.63
CA ASP A 154 12.27 -8.32 11.96
C ASP A 154 12.04 -9.48 12.93
N GLU A 155 11.13 -9.28 13.88
CA GLU A 155 10.63 -10.31 14.81
C GLU A 155 9.39 -11.05 14.29
N ASP A 156 8.88 -10.64 13.12
CA ASP A 156 7.56 -10.99 12.59
C ASP A 156 7.59 -12.01 11.45
N GLN A 157 8.39 -13.07 11.61
CA GLN A 157 8.35 -14.25 10.72
C GLN A 157 8.52 -13.92 9.22
N GLY A 158 9.28 -12.86 8.89
CA GLY A 158 9.58 -12.44 7.53
C GLY A 158 8.65 -11.37 6.95
N GLN A 159 7.73 -10.81 7.74
CA GLN A 159 6.85 -9.71 7.31
C GLN A 159 7.65 -8.51 6.78
N MET A 160 8.68 -8.05 7.50
CA MET A 160 9.45 -6.85 7.15
C MET A 160 10.31 -7.11 5.92
N GLY A 161 10.91 -8.31 5.83
CA GLY A 161 11.59 -8.77 4.63
C GLY A 161 10.66 -8.83 3.40
N GLY A 162 9.43 -9.32 3.58
CA GLY A 162 8.41 -9.35 2.52
C GLY A 162 8.01 -7.94 2.05
N VAL A 163 7.76 -7.02 2.98
CA VAL A 163 7.46 -5.61 2.67
C VAL A 163 8.62 -4.96 1.91
N SER A 164 9.87 -5.17 2.36
CA SER A 164 11.06 -4.67 1.68
C SER A 164 11.17 -5.19 0.25
N ALA A 165 10.91 -6.49 0.02
CA ALA A 165 10.89 -7.06 -1.33
C ALA A 165 9.80 -6.43 -2.21
N LEU A 166 8.56 -6.32 -1.71
CA LEU A 166 7.43 -5.70 -2.43
C LEU A 166 7.70 -4.24 -2.81
N MET A 167 8.27 -3.45 -1.88
CA MET A 167 8.68 -2.07 -2.16
C MET A 167 9.71 -1.99 -3.29
N LYS A 168 10.73 -2.86 -3.27
CA LYS A 168 11.79 -2.89 -4.29
C LYS A 168 11.29 -3.37 -5.65
N LEU A 169 10.30 -4.27 -5.66
CA LEU A 169 9.58 -4.68 -6.87
C LEU A 169 8.72 -3.55 -7.46
N GLY A 170 8.30 -2.59 -6.64
CA GLY A 170 7.36 -1.53 -7.02
C GLY A 170 5.91 -2.01 -7.12
N LEU A 171 5.55 -3.10 -6.44
CA LEU A 171 4.19 -3.64 -6.37
C LEU A 171 3.76 -3.86 -4.93
N PHE A 172 2.53 -3.53 -4.59
CA PHE A 172 1.95 -3.76 -3.27
C PHE A 172 0.46 -4.15 -3.39
N SER A 173 -0.16 -4.63 -2.30
CA SER A 173 -1.62 -4.76 -2.21
C SER A 173 -2.06 -4.28 -0.85
N VAL A 174 -2.56 -3.03 -0.75
CA VAL A 174 -3.04 -2.47 0.52
C VAL A 174 -4.16 -3.32 1.11
N ARG A 175 -4.98 -3.91 0.25
CA ARG A 175 -6.09 -4.80 0.63
C ARG A 175 -5.69 -6.28 0.76
N GLY A 176 -4.39 -6.60 0.80
CA GLY A 176 -3.90 -7.97 0.99
C GLY A 176 -4.40 -8.97 -0.06
N THR A 177 -4.75 -8.50 -1.26
CA THR A 177 -5.40 -9.29 -2.33
C THR A 177 -6.73 -9.96 -1.94
N CYS A 178 -7.42 -9.50 -0.89
CA CYS A 178 -8.68 -10.09 -0.41
C CYS A 178 -9.94 -9.58 -1.13
N ALA A 179 -9.82 -8.61 -2.04
CA ALA A 179 -10.94 -8.15 -2.85
C ALA A 179 -11.42 -9.24 -3.81
N LYS A 180 -12.71 -9.23 -4.16
CA LYS A 180 -13.29 -10.14 -5.16
C LYS A 180 -12.55 -10.09 -6.50
N GLU A 181 -12.17 -8.88 -6.92
CA GLU A 181 -11.20 -8.66 -7.99
C GLU A 181 -9.91 -8.07 -7.40
N PRO A 182 -8.91 -8.90 -7.03
CA PRO A 182 -7.69 -8.42 -6.42
C PRO A 182 -6.88 -7.55 -7.37
N ILE A 183 -6.21 -6.55 -6.81
CA ILE A 183 -5.29 -5.67 -7.52
C ILE A 183 -3.91 -5.62 -6.83
N TYR A 184 -2.92 -5.24 -7.62
CA TYR A 184 -1.62 -4.80 -7.16
C TYR A 184 -1.47 -3.31 -7.47
N GLU A 185 -1.24 -2.48 -6.46
CA GLU A 185 -0.88 -1.09 -6.68
C GLU A 185 0.58 -0.98 -7.13
N ILE A 186 0.82 -0.07 -8.08
CA ILE A 186 2.13 0.22 -8.65
C ILE A 186 2.73 1.41 -7.91
N THR A 187 3.97 1.25 -7.48
CA THR A 187 4.84 2.33 -7.00
C THR A 187 6.11 2.34 -7.85
N THR A 188 7.27 2.69 -7.30
CA THR A 188 8.49 2.89 -8.08
C THR A 188 9.49 1.75 -7.83
N PRO A 189 9.78 0.88 -8.83
CA PRO A 189 10.72 -0.24 -8.65
C PRO A 189 12.17 0.20 -8.53
N GLU A 190 12.97 -0.52 -7.75
CA GLU A 190 14.40 -0.19 -7.58
C GLU A 190 15.30 -0.68 -8.72
N PHE A 191 14.86 -1.69 -9.47
CA PHE A 191 15.66 -2.36 -10.48
C PHE A 191 15.24 -1.97 -11.90
N ASP A 192 16.19 -2.10 -12.84
CA ASP A 192 15.95 -1.89 -14.27
C ASP A 192 15.00 -2.95 -14.85
N GLU A 193 15.17 -4.19 -14.41
CA GLU A 193 14.27 -5.28 -14.77
C GLU A 193 14.10 -6.24 -13.59
N VAL A 194 12.85 -6.61 -13.33
CA VAL A 194 12.46 -7.70 -12.45
C VAL A 194 11.74 -8.75 -13.28
N THR A 195 12.14 -10.01 -13.16
CA THR A 195 11.40 -11.15 -13.72
C THR A 195 10.85 -12.04 -12.61
N ILE A 196 9.52 -12.10 -12.50
CA ILE A 196 8.80 -12.98 -11.58
C ILE A 196 8.45 -14.27 -12.32
N GLN A 197 8.93 -15.41 -11.81
CA GLN A 197 8.55 -16.73 -12.31
C GLN A 197 7.20 -17.13 -11.72
N LEU A 198 6.24 -17.43 -12.59
CA LEU A 198 4.90 -17.83 -12.19
C LEU A 198 4.80 -19.35 -12.13
N ASP A 199 4.23 -19.86 -11.04
CA ASP A 199 4.01 -21.29 -10.87
C ASP A 199 2.87 -21.78 -11.78
N PRO A 200 3.13 -22.72 -12.71
CA PRO A 200 2.12 -23.22 -13.65
C PRO A 200 0.98 -23.98 -12.99
N ARG A 201 1.07 -24.33 -11.69
CA ARG A 201 -0.04 -24.92 -10.92
C ARG A 201 -1.16 -23.92 -10.68
N TYR A 202 -0.85 -22.62 -10.59
CA TYR A 202 -1.79 -21.57 -10.21
C TYR A 202 -2.02 -20.54 -11.31
N TYR A 203 -1.07 -20.41 -12.24
CA TYR A 203 -1.05 -19.32 -13.23
C TYR A 203 -0.92 -19.86 -14.65
N SER A 204 -1.62 -19.23 -15.60
CA SER A 204 -1.52 -19.57 -17.02
C SER A 204 -0.27 -18.96 -17.68
N GLY A 205 0.24 -17.86 -17.13
CA GLY A 205 1.49 -17.25 -17.55
C GLY A 205 2.71 -18.01 -17.00
N LYS A 206 3.85 -17.86 -17.67
CA LYS A 206 5.14 -18.41 -17.18
C LYS A 206 5.94 -17.36 -16.41
N THR A 207 5.92 -16.12 -16.88
CA THR A 207 6.68 -15.00 -16.31
C THR A 207 5.89 -13.72 -16.35
N PHE A 208 6.02 -12.91 -15.31
CA PHE A 208 5.62 -11.52 -15.31
C PHE A 208 6.86 -10.64 -15.14
N LYS A 209 7.07 -9.70 -16.04
CA LYS A 209 8.24 -8.81 -16.04
C LYS A 209 7.83 -7.39 -15.70
N ILE A 210 8.65 -6.72 -14.90
CA ILE A 210 8.60 -5.28 -14.67
C ILE A 210 9.87 -4.71 -15.25
N LYS A 211 9.76 -3.78 -16.19
CA LYS A 211 10.90 -3.12 -16.82
C LYS A 211 10.78 -1.62 -16.63
N THR A 212 11.82 -1.01 -16.10
CA THR A 212 11.91 0.44 -16.00
C THR A 212 12.76 1.00 -17.13
N HIS A 213 12.47 2.23 -17.52
CA HIS A 213 13.23 3.02 -18.48
C HIS A 213 13.63 4.32 -17.77
N ASP A 214 14.85 4.78 -18.00
CA ASP A 214 15.42 5.98 -17.38
C ASP A 214 15.51 5.89 -15.84
N ASN A 215 15.82 4.70 -15.30
CA ASN A 215 15.93 4.43 -13.85
C ASN A 215 17.27 4.89 -13.27
N GLU A 216 17.44 6.21 -13.20
CA GLU A 216 18.58 6.86 -12.56
C GLU A 216 18.31 7.13 -11.07
N PRO A 217 19.34 7.35 -10.22
CA PRO A 217 19.17 7.61 -8.79
C PRO A 217 18.19 8.74 -8.46
N GLU A 218 18.10 9.77 -9.32
CA GLU A 218 17.20 10.92 -9.21
C GLU A 218 15.81 10.66 -9.79
N ASN A 219 15.65 9.64 -10.64
CA ASN A 219 14.43 9.35 -11.39
C ASN A 219 13.54 8.35 -10.66
N MET A 220 12.75 8.82 -9.70
CA MET A 220 11.83 7.96 -8.95
C MET A 220 10.36 8.04 -9.39
N TYR A 221 10.00 9.00 -10.25
CA TYR A 221 8.60 9.25 -10.57
C TYR A 221 8.17 8.64 -11.90
N ILE A 222 7.09 7.86 -11.90
CA ILE A 222 6.52 7.28 -13.11
C ILE A 222 5.89 8.40 -13.95
N GLN A 223 6.38 8.56 -15.17
CA GLN A 223 5.88 9.51 -16.16
C GLN A 223 4.78 8.89 -17.02
N LYS A 224 4.89 7.59 -17.32
CA LYS A 224 3.89 6.79 -18.04
C LYS A 224 4.14 5.30 -17.80
N ALA A 225 3.13 4.48 -18.03
CA ALA A 225 3.22 3.03 -17.93
C ALA A 225 2.55 2.34 -19.11
N ARG A 226 2.99 1.10 -19.39
CA ARG A 226 2.31 0.19 -20.32
C ARG A 226 2.21 -1.20 -19.73
N LEU A 227 1.06 -1.83 -19.88
CA LEU A 227 0.87 -3.25 -19.58
C LEU A 227 0.63 -3.99 -20.90
N ASN A 228 1.54 -4.90 -21.25
CA ASN A 228 1.48 -5.69 -22.49
C ASN A 228 1.29 -4.81 -23.74
N GLY A 229 2.04 -3.70 -23.80
CA GLY A 229 2.02 -2.74 -24.91
C GLY A 229 0.86 -1.74 -24.89
N LYS A 230 -0.14 -1.92 -24.02
CA LYS A 230 -1.27 -0.97 -23.87
C LYS A 230 -0.95 0.08 -22.81
N ALA A 231 -1.35 1.33 -23.06
CA ALA A 231 -1.22 2.41 -22.08
C ALA A 231 -1.93 2.04 -20.77
N LEU A 232 -1.29 2.35 -19.65
CA LEU A 232 -1.82 2.16 -18.31
C LEU A 232 -1.81 3.51 -17.59
N ASP A 233 -3.00 4.09 -17.41
CA ASP A 233 -3.17 5.44 -16.86
C ASP A 233 -3.63 5.46 -15.39
N ASN A 234 -3.87 4.29 -14.80
CA ASN A 234 -4.05 4.09 -13.36
C ASN A 234 -2.73 3.61 -12.71
N CYS A 235 -2.69 3.59 -11.38
CA CYS A 235 -1.54 3.14 -10.60
C CYS A 235 -1.75 1.73 -10.04
N TRP A 236 -2.44 0.84 -10.75
CA TRP A 236 -2.70 -0.53 -10.29
C TRP A 236 -2.99 -1.48 -11.46
N ILE A 237 -2.79 -2.78 -11.25
CA ILE A 237 -3.14 -3.85 -12.19
C ILE A 237 -3.99 -4.91 -11.50
N TYR A 238 -4.91 -5.55 -12.22
CA TYR A 238 -5.63 -6.70 -11.68
C TYR A 238 -4.72 -7.93 -11.56
N HIS A 239 -4.94 -8.72 -10.51
CA HIS A 239 -4.29 -10.02 -10.35
C HIS A 239 -4.55 -10.95 -11.54
N LYS A 240 -5.75 -10.91 -12.14
CA LYS A 240 -6.08 -11.73 -13.33
C LYS A 240 -5.23 -11.40 -14.56
N ASP A 241 -4.71 -10.18 -14.66
CA ASP A 241 -3.81 -9.79 -15.76
C ASP A 241 -2.36 -10.11 -15.43
N PHE A 242 -1.95 -9.94 -14.16
CA PHE A 242 -0.68 -10.43 -13.64
C PHE A 242 -0.52 -11.95 -13.83
N ALA A 243 -1.56 -12.74 -13.52
CA ALA A 243 -1.59 -14.20 -13.60
C ALA A 243 -1.40 -14.75 -15.02
N LYS A 244 -1.67 -13.93 -16.05
CA LYS A 244 -1.40 -14.29 -17.45
C LYS A 244 0.07 -14.13 -17.83
N GLY A 245 0.88 -13.58 -16.92
CA GLY A 245 2.23 -13.14 -17.22
C GLY A 245 2.25 -11.90 -18.10
N GLY A 246 3.42 -11.59 -18.65
CA GLY A 246 3.60 -10.48 -19.58
C GLY A 246 4.61 -9.45 -19.10
N LEU A 247 4.42 -8.20 -19.51
CA LEU A 247 5.36 -7.11 -19.31
C LEU A 247 4.64 -5.83 -18.85
N LEU A 248 5.03 -5.32 -17.69
CA LEU A 248 4.78 -3.97 -17.21
C LEU A 248 6.01 -3.10 -17.52
N GLU A 249 5.84 -2.08 -18.34
CA GLU A 249 6.89 -1.10 -18.64
C GLU A 249 6.59 0.23 -17.95
N LEU A 250 7.60 0.81 -17.29
CA LEU A 250 7.50 2.06 -16.54
C LEU A 250 8.59 3.03 -17.02
N TRP A 251 8.22 4.25 -17.41
CA TRP A 251 9.19 5.29 -17.75
C TRP A 251 9.33 6.24 -16.57
N LEU A 252 10.54 6.38 -16.04
CA LEU A 252 10.80 7.17 -14.85
C LEU A 252 11.31 8.57 -15.22
N GLY A 253 11.21 9.49 -14.27
CA GLY A 253 11.70 10.85 -14.41
C GLY A 253 11.93 11.51 -13.05
N PRO A 254 12.65 12.66 -13.03
CA PRO A 254 13.10 13.27 -11.78
C PRO A 254 12.01 14.09 -11.08
N ASN A 255 10.95 14.45 -11.81
CA ASN A 255 9.85 15.28 -11.30
C ASN A 255 8.52 14.50 -11.30
N PRO A 256 7.63 14.76 -10.32
CA PRO A 256 6.35 14.07 -10.23
C PRO A 256 5.45 14.39 -11.43
N ASN A 257 4.98 13.36 -12.14
CA ASN A 257 3.85 13.50 -13.05
C ASN A 257 2.54 13.44 -12.27
N LYS A 258 1.99 14.60 -11.90
CA LYS A 258 0.73 14.70 -11.13
C LYS A 258 -0.52 14.35 -11.95
N ALA A 259 -0.39 14.03 -13.24
CA ALA A 259 -1.50 13.61 -14.08
C ALA A 259 -1.59 12.07 -14.23
N TRP A 260 -0.45 11.35 -14.16
CA TRP A 260 -0.43 9.90 -14.29
C TRP A 260 -0.95 9.20 -13.03
N GLY A 261 -1.55 8.02 -13.21
CA GLY A 261 -1.99 7.16 -12.10
C GLY A 261 -3.29 7.61 -11.44
N LYS A 262 -3.98 8.60 -12.02
CA LYS A 262 -5.27 9.15 -11.56
C LYS A 262 -6.49 8.53 -12.24
N GLY A 263 -6.33 7.40 -12.94
CA GLY A 263 -7.45 6.62 -13.45
C GLY A 263 -8.46 6.23 -12.35
N PRO A 264 -9.57 5.55 -12.69
CA PRO A 264 -10.61 5.20 -11.73
C PRO A 264 -10.03 4.61 -10.44
N GLN A 265 -10.46 5.12 -9.29
CA GLN A 265 -10.07 4.55 -8.01
C GLN A 265 -10.65 3.14 -7.88
N SER A 266 -9.82 2.20 -7.40
CA SER A 266 -10.12 0.78 -7.23
C SER A 266 -10.84 0.46 -5.92
#